data_AF-A0A3P9HBC9-F1
#
_entry.id   AF-A0A3P9HBC9-F1
#
_cell.length_a   1.000
_cell.length_b   1.000
_cell.length_c   1.000
_cell.angle_alpha   90.00
_cell.angle_beta   90.00
_cell.angle_gamma   90.00
#
_symmetry.space_group_name_H-M   'P 1'
#
loop_
_entity.id
_entity.type
_entity.pdbx_description
1 polymer ?
#
loop_
_entity_poly.entity_id
_entity_poly.type
_entity_poly.pdbx_seq_one_letter_code
_entity_poly.pdbx_strand_id
1 'polypeptide(L)'
;METSNLEYRSPLAAAFQSPHPSSCLASQTATTIPGRMSRKRRHFKGTEVSCCVKYILFGFNIIFWLLGAAFLSIGLWAWAEKGVLSNISSITDLGGLDPVWLFIVVGGVMFILGFAGCIGALRENTVLLKFFSVFLGLIFFLELTTGILAYVFKDWIKDQLNLFINNNVKAYRDDIDLQNLIDFAQEYWSCCGAHGPDDWNLNMYFNCTNSNPSRERCGVPFSCCVKDPAEDVVNTQCGYDVRRLMDLERQPFIHTKGCVGQFEKWLQDNLILVAGIFVGIALLQIFGICLAQNLVSDIKAVKANW
;
A
#
# COMPACT_ATOMS: atom_id res chain seq x y z
N MET A 1 -66.49 14.87 27.77
CA MET A 1 -65.33 15.71 28.11
C MET A 1 -64.46 14.88 29.03
N GLU A 2 -63.77 13.89 28.46
CA GLU A 2 -62.71 13.08 29.08
C GLU A 2 -62.28 12.04 28.04
N THR A 3 -60.99 11.98 27.72
CA THR A 3 -60.29 10.73 27.39
C THR A 3 -58.79 10.97 27.58
N SER A 4 -58.23 10.12 28.43
CA SER A 4 -56.82 9.81 28.67
C SER A 4 -56.07 9.40 27.40
N ASN A 5 -54.76 9.65 27.34
CA ASN A 5 -53.81 8.82 26.61
C ASN A 5 -52.45 8.83 27.31
N LEU A 6 -52.09 7.67 27.86
CA LEU A 6 -50.73 7.31 28.25
C LEU A 6 -49.91 7.11 26.97
N GLU A 7 -48.84 7.87 26.77
CA GLU A 7 -47.86 7.58 25.72
C GLU A 7 -46.64 6.87 26.33
N TYR A 8 -46.54 5.60 25.99
CA TYR A 8 -45.51 4.64 26.37
C TYR A 8 -44.15 5.04 25.78
N ARG A 9 -43.22 5.51 26.62
CA ARG A 9 -41.86 5.88 26.18
C ARG A 9 -41.05 4.60 25.91
N SER A 10 -40.76 4.33 24.64
CA SER A 10 -39.92 3.23 24.19
C SER A 10 -38.42 3.47 24.55
N PRO A 11 -37.63 2.42 24.87
CA PRO A 11 -36.20 2.57 25.22
C PRO A 11 -35.28 2.98 24.06
N LEU A 12 -35.81 3.08 22.83
CA LEU A 12 -35.04 3.32 21.62
C LEU A 12 -34.63 4.78 21.41
N ALA A 13 -35.25 5.73 22.11
CA ALA A 13 -34.90 7.16 22.00
C ALA A 13 -33.60 7.54 22.74
N ALA A 14 -33.01 6.64 23.54
CA ALA A 14 -31.75 6.88 24.25
C ALA A 14 -30.50 6.63 23.37
N ALA A 15 -30.65 6.07 22.16
CA ALA A 15 -29.53 5.73 21.28
C ALA A 15 -29.06 6.88 20.37
N PHE A 16 -29.75 8.03 20.37
CA PHE A 16 -29.46 9.20 19.53
C PHE A 16 -29.07 10.45 20.34
N GLN A 17 -28.51 10.29 21.54
CA GLN A 17 -27.81 11.39 22.19
C GLN A 17 -26.46 11.57 21.47
N SER A 18 -26.33 12.72 20.79
CA SER A 18 -25.09 13.20 20.18
C SER A 18 -23.90 13.10 21.15
N PRO A 19 -22.68 12.79 20.66
CA PRO A 19 -21.50 12.85 21.50
C PRO A 19 -21.29 14.29 21.96
N HIS A 20 -21.24 14.50 23.27
CA HIS A 20 -20.77 15.75 23.86
C HIS A 20 -19.49 16.24 23.14
N PRO A 21 -19.52 17.41 22.48
CA PRO A 21 -18.33 17.95 21.85
C PRO A 21 -17.60 18.85 22.87
N SER A 22 -17.03 18.32 23.96
CA SER A 22 -16.52 19.24 25.00
C SER A 22 -15.57 18.70 26.08
N SER A 23 -14.86 17.58 25.93
CA SER A 23 -13.81 17.25 26.92
C SER A 23 -12.59 18.18 26.81
N CYS A 24 -12.21 18.66 25.62
CA CYS A 24 -11.09 19.61 25.46
C CYS A 24 -11.50 21.10 25.43
N LEU A 25 -12.66 21.43 24.84
CA LEU A 25 -13.08 22.83 24.65
C LEU A 25 -13.52 23.51 25.96
N ALA A 26 -13.95 22.72 26.97
CA ALA A 26 -14.33 23.26 28.27
C ALA A 26 -13.13 23.75 29.12
N SER A 27 -11.88 23.46 28.71
CA SER A 27 -10.69 23.73 29.53
C SER A 27 -10.08 25.12 29.34
N GLN A 28 -10.57 25.95 28.41
CA GLN A 28 -9.98 27.28 28.14
C GLN A 28 -10.69 28.46 28.84
N THR A 29 -11.78 28.23 29.58
CA THR A 29 -12.64 29.33 30.12
C THR A 29 -12.74 29.38 31.65
N ALA A 30 -11.70 28.97 32.39
CA ALA A 30 -11.66 29.11 33.85
C ALA A 30 -10.71 30.24 34.30
N THR A 31 -11.06 31.49 34.02
CA THR A 31 -10.36 32.67 34.54
C THR A 31 -10.93 33.10 35.89
N THR A 32 -10.16 32.85 36.94
CA THR A 32 -9.98 33.62 38.19
C THR A 32 -11.18 34.34 38.84
N ILE A 33 -11.65 33.84 39.99
CA ILE A 33 -12.33 34.63 41.04
C ILE A 33 -11.46 34.62 42.31
N PRO A 34 -11.15 35.77 42.95
CA PRO A 34 -10.27 35.81 44.12
C PRO A 34 -11.05 35.64 45.42
N GLY A 35 -10.64 34.67 46.25
CA GLY A 35 -11.19 34.49 47.61
C GLY A 35 -10.26 33.63 48.49
N ARG A 36 -9.80 34.21 49.60
CA ARG A 36 -8.86 33.70 50.61
C ARG A 36 -9.13 32.26 51.11
N MET A 37 -8.07 31.45 51.24
CA MET A 37 -7.37 31.12 52.51
C MET A 37 -6.61 29.77 52.38
N SER A 38 -5.42 29.73 52.99
CA SER A 38 -4.37 28.71 52.92
C SER A 38 -4.82 27.25 53.04
N ARG A 39 -4.49 26.43 52.03
CA ARG A 39 -4.22 24.99 52.16
C ARG A 39 -3.19 24.63 51.08
N LYS A 40 -2.05 24.10 51.51
CA LYS A 40 -0.97 23.60 50.65
C LYS A 40 -1.52 22.45 49.77
N ARG A 41 -2.20 22.79 48.67
CA ARG A 41 -2.59 21.83 47.63
C ARG A 41 -1.29 21.40 46.97
N ARG A 42 -0.88 20.16 47.22
CA ARG A 42 -0.06 19.43 46.26
C ARG A 42 -0.72 19.66 44.91
N HIS A 43 0.02 20.22 43.96
CA HIS A 43 -0.46 20.45 42.61
C HIS A 43 -0.63 19.07 41.97
N PHE A 44 -1.75 18.42 42.26
CA PHE A 44 -2.21 17.27 41.51
C PHE A 44 -2.55 17.89 40.15
N LYS A 45 -1.64 17.78 39.18
CA LYS A 45 -2.02 17.95 37.78
C LYS A 45 -3.14 16.95 37.58
N GLY A 46 -4.37 17.44 37.44
CA GLY A 46 -5.48 16.59 37.03
C GLY A 46 -5.04 15.81 35.80
N THR A 47 -5.33 14.52 35.78
CA THR A 47 -5.00 13.68 34.64
C THR A 47 -5.94 14.09 33.51
N GLU A 48 -5.55 15.09 32.74
CA GLU A 48 -6.31 15.59 31.60
C GLU A 48 -5.79 14.96 30.32
N VAL A 49 -6.71 14.55 29.44
CA VAL A 49 -6.37 14.00 28.13
C VAL A 49 -5.64 15.08 27.33
N SER A 50 -4.38 14.83 26.95
CA SER A 50 -3.59 15.82 26.19
C SER A 50 -4.22 16.06 24.82
N CYS A 51 -4.86 17.22 24.65
CA CYS A 51 -5.65 17.47 23.45
C CYS A 51 -4.80 17.47 22.16
N CYS A 52 -3.52 17.85 22.25
CA CYS A 52 -2.56 17.73 21.15
C CYS A 52 -2.41 16.28 20.67
N VAL A 53 -2.32 15.30 21.58
CA VAL A 53 -2.18 13.87 21.24
C VAL A 53 -3.43 13.38 20.50
N LYS A 54 -4.63 13.80 20.95
CA LYS A 54 -5.90 13.44 20.32
C LYS A 54 -5.99 13.95 18.88
N TYR A 55 -5.68 15.23 18.64
CA TYR A 55 -5.76 15.80 17.29
C TYR A 55 -4.65 15.31 16.36
N ILE A 56 -3.43 15.08 16.86
CA ILE A 56 -2.35 14.48 16.07
C ILE A 56 -2.71 13.05 15.66
N LEU A 57 -3.19 12.24 16.59
CA LEU A 57 -3.62 10.86 16.30
C LEU A 57 -4.77 10.84 15.29
N PHE A 58 -5.76 11.72 15.46
CA PHE A 58 -6.88 11.83 14.53
C PHE A 58 -6.43 12.26 13.12
N GLY A 59 -5.62 13.32 13.02
CA GLY A 59 -5.12 13.83 11.74
C GLY A 59 -4.30 12.79 10.98
N PHE A 60 -3.41 12.10 11.68
CA PHE A 60 -2.63 11.00 11.12
C PHE A 60 -3.53 9.86 10.61
N ASN A 61 -4.49 9.39 11.42
CA ASN A 61 -5.39 8.30 11.02
C ASN A 61 -6.30 8.67 9.85
N ILE A 62 -6.72 9.93 9.72
CA ILE A 62 -7.48 10.42 8.55
C ILE A 62 -6.67 10.28 7.27
N ILE A 63 -5.38 10.62 7.29
CA ILE A 63 -4.51 10.47 6.12
C ILE A 63 -4.41 8.99 5.74
N PHE A 64 -4.15 8.09 6.69
CA PHE A 64 -4.10 6.64 6.42
C PHE A 64 -5.42 6.09 5.91
N TRP A 65 -6.54 6.58 6.43
CA TRP A 65 -7.87 6.17 6.00
C TRP A 65 -8.15 6.60 4.55
N LEU A 66 -7.82 7.84 4.18
CA LEU A 66 -7.98 8.33 2.80
C LEU A 66 -7.05 7.59 1.83
N LEU A 67 -5.80 7.34 2.20
CA LEU A 67 -4.87 6.53 1.40
C LEU A 67 -5.38 5.10 1.23
N GLY A 68 -5.91 4.49 2.30
CA GLY A 68 -6.52 3.16 2.24
C GLY A 68 -7.73 3.12 1.32
N ALA A 69 -8.60 4.13 1.38
CA ALA A 69 -9.73 4.26 0.47
C ALA A 69 -9.29 4.38 -0.99
N ALA A 70 -8.23 5.17 -1.27
CA ALA A 70 -7.68 5.31 -2.62
C ALA A 70 -7.14 3.96 -3.14
N PHE A 71 -6.32 3.26 -2.35
CA PHE A 71 -5.76 1.96 -2.72
C PHE A 71 -6.84 0.91 -2.95
N LEU A 72 -7.86 0.88 -2.07
CA LEU A 72 -8.99 -0.03 -2.21
C LEU A 72 -9.81 0.30 -3.46
N SER A 73 -10.01 1.58 -3.79
CA SER A 73 -10.73 2.00 -4.99
C SER A 73 -9.99 1.58 -6.26
N ILE A 74 -8.67 1.81 -6.32
CA ILE A 74 -7.82 1.37 -7.44
C ILE A 74 -7.84 -0.15 -7.57
N GLY A 75 -7.69 -0.88 -6.46
CA GLY A 75 -7.71 -2.33 -6.46
C GLY A 75 -9.06 -2.92 -6.94
N LEU A 76 -10.17 -2.36 -6.46
CA LEU A 76 -11.51 -2.79 -6.89
C LEU A 76 -11.81 -2.42 -8.34
N TRP A 77 -11.35 -1.25 -8.81
CA TRP A 77 -11.44 -0.87 -10.22
C TRP A 77 -10.71 -1.86 -11.11
N ALA A 78 -9.43 -2.12 -10.82
CA ALA A 78 -8.62 -3.06 -11.58
C ALA A 78 -9.18 -4.49 -11.53
N TRP A 79 -9.71 -4.92 -10.38
CA TRP A 79 -10.37 -6.22 -10.26
C TRP A 79 -11.65 -6.31 -11.08
N ALA A 80 -12.45 -5.24 -11.14
CA ALA A 80 -13.67 -5.22 -11.94
C ALA A 80 -13.36 -5.32 -13.44
N GLU A 81 -12.36 -4.60 -13.94
CA GLU A 81 -11.94 -4.68 -15.34
C GLU A 81 -11.43 -6.09 -15.70
N LYS A 82 -10.61 -6.69 -14.83
CA LYS A 82 -10.17 -8.10 -14.98
C LYS A 82 -11.33 -9.10 -14.89
N GLY A 83 -12.27 -8.89 -13.97
CA GLY A 83 -13.39 -9.80 -13.70
C GLY A 83 -14.43 -9.85 -14.82
N VAL A 84 -14.61 -8.77 -15.56
CA VAL A 84 -15.49 -8.75 -16.76
C VAL A 84 -14.90 -9.60 -17.89
N LEU A 85 -13.57 -9.72 -17.97
CA LEU A 85 -12.87 -10.44 -19.03
C LEU A 85 -12.59 -11.93 -18.72
N SER A 86 -12.60 -12.32 -17.43
CA SER A 86 -12.05 -13.60 -16.93
C SER A 86 -13.06 -14.65 -16.46
N ASN A 87 -14.34 -14.57 -16.85
CA ASN A 87 -15.36 -15.53 -16.37
C ASN A 87 -15.17 -17.01 -16.81
N ILE A 88 -14.13 -17.39 -17.56
CA ILE A 88 -14.03 -18.75 -18.14
C ILE A 88 -12.65 -19.45 -18.00
N SER A 89 -11.58 -18.81 -17.53
CA SER A 89 -10.29 -19.51 -17.44
C SER A 89 -9.38 -18.94 -16.36
N SER A 90 -8.85 -19.83 -15.51
CA SER A 90 -7.67 -19.61 -14.65
C SER A 90 -7.93 -19.12 -13.22
N ILE A 91 -8.82 -19.78 -12.49
CA ILE A 91 -8.83 -19.72 -11.02
C ILE A 91 -7.65 -20.53 -10.40
N THR A 92 -6.87 -21.26 -11.20
CA THR A 92 -5.95 -22.28 -10.65
C THR A 92 -4.64 -22.48 -11.42
N ASP A 93 -3.83 -21.45 -11.76
CA ASP A 93 -2.45 -21.77 -12.17
C ASP A 93 -1.31 -20.75 -11.94
N LEU A 94 -1.46 -19.83 -10.98
CA LEU A 94 -0.33 -19.25 -10.22
C LEU A 94 -0.88 -18.54 -8.98
N GLY A 95 -0.97 -19.28 -7.88
CA GLY A 95 -1.45 -18.76 -6.60
C GLY A 95 -0.59 -17.60 -6.09
N GLY A 96 -1.20 -16.42 -6.00
CA GLY A 96 -0.95 -15.52 -4.86
C GLY A 96 -0.30 -14.16 -5.11
N LEU A 97 0.08 -13.78 -6.34
CA LEU A 97 0.82 -12.52 -6.57
C LEU A 97 0.29 -11.69 -7.75
N ASP A 98 -1.03 -11.60 -7.94
CA ASP A 98 -1.58 -10.53 -8.78
C ASP A 98 -1.42 -9.19 -8.02
N PRO A 99 -0.74 -8.17 -8.59
CA PRO A 99 -0.64 -6.85 -7.98
C PRO A 99 -2.01 -6.29 -7.53
N VAL A 100 -3.10 -6.61 -8.23
CA VAL A 100 -4.46 -6.17 -7.89
C VAL A 100 -4.90 -6.65 -6.52
N TRP A 101 -4.62 -7.91 -6.17
CA TRP A 101 -4.95 -8.46 -4.85
C TRP A 101 -4.18 -7.75 -3.73
N LEU A 102 -2.93 -7.36 -3.99
CA LEU A 102 -2.12 -6.60 -3.03
C LEU A 102 -2.77 -5.24 -2.74
N PHE A 103 -3.18 -4.49 -3.77
CA PHE A 103 -3.88 -3.21 -3.58
C PHE A 103 -5.17 -3.35 -2.76
N ILE A 104 -5.97 -4.39 -3.01
CA ILE A 104 -7.21 -4.65 -2.26
C ILE A 104 -6.92 -4.98 -0.80
N VAL A 105 -6.00 -5.91 -0.52
CA VAL A 105 -5.70 -6.35 0.85
C VAL A 105 -5.06 -5.23 1.66
N VAL A 106 -4.03 -4.58 1.11
CA VAL A 106 -3.33 -3.47 1.79
C VAL A 106 -4.27 -2.28 1.98
N GLY A 107 -5.00 -1.88 0.93
CA GLY A 107 -5.99 -0.80 1.00
C GLY A 107 -7.10 -1.08 2.01
N GLY A 108 -7.63 -2.31 2.04
CA GLY A 108 -8.64 -2.74 2.99
C GLY A 108 -8.16 -2.71 4.44
N VAL A 109 -6.97 -3.24 4.73
CA VAL A 109 -6.37 -3.19 6.07
C VAL A 109 -6.14 -1.73 6.50
N MET A 110 -5.56 -0.90 5.64
CA MET A 110 -5.35 0.52 5.93
C MET A 110 -6.67 1.25 6.20
N PHE A 111 -7.71 1.00 5.40
CA PHE A 111 -9.03 1.60 5.58
C PHE A 111 -9.65 1.22 6.93
N ILE A 112 -9.65 -0.07 7.29
CA ILE A 112 -10.21 -0.56 8.56
C ILE A 112 -9.45 0.03 9.74
N LEU A 113 -8.12 0.00 9.71
CA LEU A 113 -7.29 0.52 10.80
C LEU A 113 -7.39 2.04 10.94
N GLY A 114 -7.37 2.77 9.83
CA GLY A 114 -7.56 4.23 9.83
C GLY A 114 -8.93 4.62 10.37
N PHE A 115 -10.00 3.94 9.95
CA PHE A 115 -11.35 4.17 10.47
C PHE A 115 -11.44 3.86 11.97
N ALA A 116 -10.93 2.71 12.41
CA ALA A 116 -10.91 2.33 13.83
C ALA A 116 -10.10 3.30 14.69
N GLY A 117 -8.94 3.77 14.20
CA GLY A 117 -8.11 4.77 14.86
C GLY A 117 -8.82 6.11 15.00
N CYS A 118 -9.46 6.59 13.94
CA CYS A 118 -10.26 7.83 13.94
C CYS A 118 -11.43 7.77 14.93
N ILE A 119 -12.27 6.75 14.83
CA ILE A 119 -13.43 6.60 15.72
C ILE A 119 -12.99 6.33 17.16
N GLY A 120 -11.93 5.53 17.36
CA GLY A 120 -11.33 5.29 18.66
C GLY A 120 -10.86 6.57 19.35
N ALA A 121 -10.20 7.46 18.61
CA ALA A 121 -9.74 8.75 19.11
C ALA A 121 -10.89 9.73 19.39
N LEU A 122 -11.86 9.86 18.47
CA LEU A 122 -13.00 10.79 18.61
C LEU A 122 -13.98 10.38 19.71
N ARG A 123 -14.32 9.09 19.78
CA ARG A 123 -15.28 8.55 20.76
C ARG A 123 -14.63 8.16 22.08
N GLU A 124 -13.32 8.36 22.21
CA GLU A 124 -12.54 7.95 23.40
C GLU A 124 -12.80 6.47 23.75
N ASN A 125 -12.95 5.64 22.70
CA ASN A 125 -13.29 4.23 22.85
C ASN A 125 -12.01 3.40 22.97
N THR A 126 -11.69 3.03 24.21
CA THR A 126 -10.49 2.23 24.54
C THR A 126 -10.44 0.87 23.86
N VAL A 127 -11.58 0.27 23.48
CA VAL A 127 -11.60 -1.03 22.78
C VAL A 127 -11.09 -0.85 21.35
N LEU A 128 -11.57 0.16 20.62
CA LEU A 128 -11.13 0.47 19.26
C LEU A 128 -9.65 0.91 19.23
N LEU A 129 -9.22 1.73 20.18
CA LEU A 129 -7.82 2.14 20.29
C LEU A 129 -6.89 0.95 20.57
N LYS A 130 -7.30 0.02 21.44
CA LYS A 130 -6.55 -1.23 21.68
C LYS A 130 -6.50 -2.11 20.44
N PHE A 131 -7.63 -2.28 19.74
CA PHE A 131 -7.67 -3.01 18.47
C PHE A 131 -6.67 -2.41 17.48
N PHE A 132 -6.72 -1.09 17.27
CA PHE A 132 -5.78 -0.38 16.41
C PHE A 132 -4.31 -0.62 16.81
N SER A 133 -3.96 -0.46 18.09
CA SER A 133 -2.59 -0.69 18.55
C SER A 133 -2.12 -2.14 18.39
N VAL A 134 -2.98 -3.12 18.66
CA VAL A 134 -2.62 -4.55 18.53
C VAL A 134 -2.34 -4.88 17.07
N PHE A 135 -3.20 -4.45 16.14
CA PHE A 135 -2.99 -4.72 14.72
C PHE A 135 -1.77 -3.98 14.15
N LEU A 136 -1.50 -2.73 14.56
CA LEU A 136 -0.24 -2.08 14.21
C LEU A 136 0.98 -2.83 14.73
N GLY A 137 0.91 -3.37 15.95
CA GLY A 137 1.97 -4.22 16.51
C GLY A 137 2.17 -5.51 15.70
N LEU A 138 1.08 -6.16 15.28
CA LEU A 138 1.15 -7.35 14.43
C LEU A 138 1.79 -7.03 13.07
N ILE A 139 1.40 -5.92 12.43
CA ILE A 139 1.97 -5.47 11.17
C ILE A 139 3.47 -5.17 11.32
N PHE A 140 3.88 -4.52 12.41
CA PHE A 140 5.29 -4.26 12.71
C PHE A 140 6.13 -5.55 12.77
N PHE A 141 5.63 -6.58 13.48
CA PHE A 141 6.34 -7.86 13.53
C PHE A 141 6.34 -8.59 12.18
N LEU A 142 5.26 -8.49 11.40
CA LEU A 142 5.22 -9.03 10.04
C LEU A 142 6.21 -8.32 9.11
N GLU A 143 6.35 -7.00 9.23
CA GLU A 143 7.29 -6.20 8.45
C GLU A 143 8.74 -6.59 8.78
N LEU A 144 9.08 -6.69 10.07
CA LEU A 144 10.40 -7.18 10.49
C LEU A 144 10.68 -8.60 9.99
N THR A 145 9.70 -9.49 10.13
CA THR A 145 9.84 -10.88 9.68
C THR A 145 10.02 -10.94 8.16
N THR A 146 9.23 -10.17 7.41
CA THR A 146 9.32 -10.08 5.95
C THR A 146 10.68 -9.54 5.52
N GLY A 147 11.20 -8.49 6.16
CA GLY A 147 12.52 -7.95 5.87
C GLY A 147 13.65 -8.96 6.10
N ILE A 148 13.59 -9.72 7.20
CA ILE A 148 14.57 -10.79 7.50
C ILE A 148 14.46 -11.91 6.47
N LEU A 149 13.24 -12.39 6.18
CA LEU A 149 13.01 -13.45 5.21
C LEU A 149 13.44 -13.02 3.80
N ALA A 150 13.21 -11.77 3.41
CA ALA A 150 13.63 -11.25 2.12
C ALA A 150 15.16 -11.27 1.95
N TYR A 151 15.90 -10.99 3.02
CA TYR A 151 17.36 -11.08 3.03
C TYR A 151 17.85 -12.53 2.98
N VAL A 152 17.26 -13.40 3.82
CA VAL A 152 17.66 -14.82 3.93
C VAL A 152 17.36 -15.60 2.65
N PHE A 153 16.20 -15.37 2.04
CA PHE A 153 15.72 -16.09 0.87
C PHE A 153 15.84 -15.28 -0.44
N LYS A 154 16.84 -14.39 -0.53
CA LYS A 154 17.06 -13.52 -1.70
C LYS A 154 17.14 -14.29 -3.02
N ASP A 155 17.82 -15.45 -3.03
CA ASP A 155 18.03 -16.24 -4.24
C ASP A 155 16.71 -16.89 -4.69
N TRP A 156 15.92 -17.38 -3.74
CA TRP A 156 14.59 -17.89 -4.03
C TRP A 156 13.65 -16.79 -4.54
N ILE A 157 13.71 -15.58 -3.96
CA ILE A 157 12.94 -14.42 -4.44
C ILE A 157 13.34 -14.07 -5.88
N LYS A 158 14.63 -14.11 -6.20
CA LYS A 158 15.12 -13.90 -7.56
C LYS A 158 14.55 -14.94 -8.53
N ASP A 159 14.51 -16.21 -8.14
CA ASP A 159 13.91 -17.27 -8.95
C ASP A 159 12.40 -17.07 -9.15
N GLN A 160 11.68 -16.65 -8.10
CA GLN A 160 10.26 -16.29 -8.23
C GLN A 160 10.06 -15.08 -9.14
N LEU A 161 10.93 -14.08 -9.08
CA LEU A 161 10.88 -12.92 -9.97
C LEU A 161 11.15 -13.32 -11.43
N ASN A 162 12.10 -14.22 -11.68
CA ASN A 162 12.36 -14.78 -13.00
C ASN A 162 11.10 -15.49 -13.55
N LEU A 163 10.48 -16.36 -12.75
CA LEU A 163 9.26 -17.07 -13.13
C LEU A 163 8.10 -16.10 -13.40
N PHE A 164 7.94 -15.10 -12.53
CA PHE A 164 6.94 -14.06 -12.69
C PHE A 164 7.11 -13.33 -14.02
N ILE A 165 8.30 -12.79 -14.31
CA ILE A 165 8.54 -12.06 -15.57
C ILE A 165 8.36 -12.97 -16.78
N ASN A 166 8.85 -14.21 -16.73
CA ASN A 166 8.71 -15.15 -17.85
C ASN A 166 7.25 -15.52 -18.15
N ASN A 167 6.42 -15.71 -17.13
CA ASN A 167 5.00 -15.98 -17.32
C ASN A 167 4.27 -14.77 -17.88
N ASN A 168 4.64 -13.58 -17.42
CA ASN A 168 4.13 -12.32 -17.91
C ASN A 168 4.56 -12.03 -19.36
N VAL A 169 5.79 -12.38 -19.75
CA VAL A 169 6.25 -12.33 -21.16
C VAL A 169 5.42 -13.26 -22.05
N LYS A 170 5.06 -14.46 -21.59
CA LYS A 170 4.18 -15.36 -22.36
C LYS A 170 2.82 -14.73 -22.65
N ALA A 171 2.22 -14.08 -21.65
CA ALA A 171 0.90 -13.45 -21.72
C ALA A 171 0.92 -11.98 -22.22
N TYR A 172 2.06 -11.46 -22.67
CA TYR A 172 2.25 -10.05 -23.00
C TYR A 172 1.21 -9.44 -23.97
N ARG A 173 0.68 -10.24 -24.91
CA ARG A 173 -0.32 -9.77 -25.89
C ARG A 173 -1.77 -10.10 -25.51
N ASP A 174 -1.96 -10.82 -24.40
CA ASP A 174 -3.28 -11.29 -23.97
C ASP A 174 -3.96 -10.29 -23.02
N ASP A 175 -3.17 -9.44 -22.35
CA ASP A 175 -3.63 -8.46 -21.37
C ASP A 175 -2.89 -7.11 -21.58
N ILE A 176 -3.66 -6.04 -21.80
CA ILE A 176 -3.13 -4.70 -22.09
C ILE A 176 -2.49 -4.05 -20.84
N ASP A 177 -2.97 -4.37 -19.64
CA ASP A 177 -2.41 -3.85 -18.40
C ASP A 177 -1.07 -4.51 -18.12
N LEU A 178 -0.99 -5.82 -18.41
CA LEU A 178 0.25 -6.55 -18.36
C LEU A 178 1.28 -6.03 -19.37
N GLN A 179 0.82 -5.76 -20.60
CA GLN A 179 1.65 -5.13 -21.63
C GLN A 179 2.24 -3.81 -21.13
N ASN A 180 1.40 -2.91 -20.62
CA ASN A 180 1.83 -1.61 -20.09
C ASN A 180 2.81 -1.73 -18.92
N LEU A 181 2.60 -2.72 -18.03
CA LEU A 181 3.48 -2.96 -16.89
C LEU A 181 4.87 -3.44 -17.34
N ILE A 182 4.93 -4.40 -18.27
CA ILE A 182 6.20 -4.89 -18.82
C ILE A 182 6.91 -3.76 -19.58
N ASP A 183 6.16 -3.00 -20.39
CA ASP A 183 6.72 -1.90 -21.17
C ASP A 183 7.32 -0.82 -20.25
N PHE A 184 6.60 -0.45 -19.19
CA PHE A 184 7.10 0.47 -18.16
C PHE A 184 8.37 -0.07 -17.50
N ALA A 185 8.39 -1.34 -17.09
CA ALA A 185 9.54 -1.92 -16.43
C ALA A 185 10.78 -1.95 -17.34
N GLN A 186 10.59 -2.30 -18.62
CA GLN A 186 11.66 -2.37 -19.62
C GLN A 186 12.25 -1.00 -19.93
N GLU A 187 11.40 0.00 -20.08
CA GLU A 187 11.82 1.39 -20.30
C GLU A 187 12.51 1.97 -19.07
N TYR A 188 11.91 1.81 -17.88
CA TYR A 188 12.41 2.38 -16.63
C TYR A 188 13.77 1.82 -16.22
N TRP A 189 13.99 0.51 -16.37
CA TRP A 189 15.27 -0.13 -16.04
C TRP A 189 16.20 -0.34 -17.23
N SER A 190 15.82 0.15 -18.42
CA SER A 190 16.61 0.01 -19.66
C SER A 190 17.06 -1.44 -19.85
N CYS A 191 16.08 -2.33 -19.88
CA CYS A 191 16.25 -3.78 -19.89
C CYS A 191 15.31 -4.44 -20.90
N CYS A 192 15.55 -5.69 -21.24
CA CYS A 192 14.69 -6.46 -22.14
C CYS A 192 14.62 -7.92 -21.69
N GLY A 193 13.41 -8.44 -21.50
CA GLY A 193 13.19 -9.79 -20.97
C GLY A 193 13.60 -9.96 -19.50
N ALA A 194 13.55 -11.18 -18.98
CA ALA A 194 13.93 -11.48 -17.59
C ALA A 194 15.47 -11.47 -17.42
N HIS A 195 16.15 -12.27 -18.23
CA HIS A 195 17.61 -12.40 -18.33
C HIS A 195 18.17 -11.72 -19.58
N GLY A 196 17.37 -11.59 -20.64
CA GLY A 196 17.75 -10.86 -21.83
C GLY A 196 16.70 -10.92 -22.95
N PRO A 197 17.02 -10.34 -24.12
CA PRO A 197 16.11 -10.28 -25.26
C PRO A 197 15.61 -11.66 -25.73
N ASP A 198 16.37 -12.72 -25.44
CA ASP A 198 16.04 -14.05 -25.92
C ASP A 198 14.87 -14.73 -25.19
N ASP A 199 14.50 -14.23 -24.01
CA ASP A 199 13.32 -14.69 -23.27
C ASP A 199 12.01 -14.46 -24.03
N TRP A 200 12.00 -13.52 -24.98
CA TRP A 200 10.89 -13.30 -25.90
C TRP A 200 10.59 -14.51 -26.81
N ASN A 201 11.44 -15.54 -26.83
CA ASN A 201 11.08 -16.83 -27.42
C ASN A 201 9.93 -17.55 -26.70
N LEU A 202 9.67 -17.22 -25.44
CA LEU A 202 8.56 -17.78 -24.68
C LEU A 202 7.20 -17.27 -25.16
N ASN A 203 7.15 -16.10 -25.80
CA ASN A 203 5.93 -15.50 -26.31
C ASN A 203 5.60 -16.01 -27.72
N MET A 204 4.34 -16.37 -27.98
CA MET A 204 3.92 -16.94 -29.26
C MET A 204 4.08 -16.01 -30.46
N TYR A 205 4.02 -14.69 -30.26
CA TYR A 205 4.17 -13.70 -31.34
C TYR A 205 5.64 -13.38 -31.66
N PHE A 206 6.53 -13.43 -30.67
CA PHE A 206 7.95 -13.08 -30.85
C PHE A 206 8.86 -14.28 -31.09
N ASN A 207 8.36 -15.51 -30.84
CA ASN A 207 9.12 -16.75 -30.98
C ASN A 207 9.79 -16.90 -32.36
N CYS A 208 11.11 -17.11 -32.36
CA CYS A 208 11.96 -17.14 -33.56
C CYS A 208 11.79 -18.34 -34.51
N THR A 209 10.88 -19.29 -34.24
CA THR A 209 10.75 -20.50 -35.06
C THR A 209 10.33 -20.16 -36.50
N ASN A 210 10.96 -20.81 -37.49
CA ASN A 210 10.69 -20.56 -38.92
C ASN A 210 9.23 -20.76 -39.34
N SER A 211 8.47 -21.58 -38.60
CA SER A 211 7.03 -21.82 -38.82
C SER A 211 6.13 -20.73 -38.23
N ASN A 212 6.65 -19.83 -37.38
CA ASN A 212 5.85 -18.77 -36.78
C ASN A 212 5.48 -17.72 -37.86
N PRO A 213 4.18 -17.51 -38.15
CA PRO A 213 3.73 -16.56 -39.17
C PRO A 213 3.71 -15.11 -38.68
N SER A 214 3.96 -14.86 -37.39
CA SER A 214 3.93 -13.52 -36.80
C SER A 214 4.93 -12.57 -37.46
N ARG A 215 4.49 -11.33 -37.70
CA ARG A 215 5.37 -10.26 -38.20
C ARG A 215 6.43 -9.86 -37.18
N GLU A 216 6.14 -10.05 -35.90
CA GLU A 216 7.03 -9.72 -34.76
C GLU A 216 8.01 -10.86 -34.42
N ARG A 217 8.02 -11.93 -35.22
CA ARG A 217 8.93 -13.06 -35.06
C ARG A 217 10.37 -12.59 -35.03
N CYS A 218 11.16 -13.14 -34.10
CA CYS A 218 12.55 -12.74 -33.87
C CYS A 218 12.72 -11.25 -33.53
N GLY A 219 11.65 -10.64 -33.02
CA GLY A 219 11.71 -9.31 -32.48
C GLY A 219 11.61 -9.29 -30.96
N VAL A 220 11.52 -8.07 -30.46
CA VAL A 220 11.18 -7.70 -29.09
C VAL A 220 10.18 -6.54 -29.14
N PRO A 221 9.42 -6.26 -28.07
CA PRO A 221 8.56 -5.09 -28.06
C PRO A 221 9.34 -3.78 -28.12
N PHE A 222 8.64 -2.71 -28.48
CA PHE A 222 9.23 -1.39 -28.63
C PHE A 222 9.80 -0.82 -27.32
N SER A 223 9.31 -1.28 -26.16
CA SER A 223 9.82 -0.89 -24.84
C SER A 223 11.25 -1.38 -24.57
N CYS A 224 11.75 -2.36 -25.32
CA CYS A 224 13.16 -2.75 -25.32
C CYS A 224 14.06 -1.83 -26.17
N CYS A 225 13.49 -0.91 -26.95
CA CYS A 225 14.26 -0.04 -27.86
C CYS A 225 15.10 0.98 -27.12
N VAL A 226 16.33 1.17 -27.58
CA VAL A 226 17.19 2.27 -27.13
C VAL A 226 16.71 3.56 -27.80
N LYS A 227 16.56 4.64 -27.01
CA LYS A 227 16.24 5.97 -27.55
C LYS A 227 17.49 6.60 -28.17
N ASP A 228 17.38 7.10 -29.40
CA ASP A 228 18.46 7.85 -30.03
C ASP A 228 18.56 9.24 -29.36
N PRO A 229 19.73 9.65 -28.83
CA PRO A 229 19.90 10.97 -28.23
C PRO A 229 19.68 12.14 -29.21
N ALA A 230 19.76 11.90 -30.52
CA ALA A 230 19.56 12.90 -31.56
C ALA A 230 18.10 13.02 -32.03
N GLU A 231 17.23 12.08 -31.67
CA GLU A 231 15.82 12.08 -32.06
C GLU A 231 14.90 12.02 -30.83
N ASP A 232 13.97 12.97 -30.74
CA ASP A 232 13.00 13.02 -29.62
C ASP A 232 11.95 11.89 -29.66
N VAL A 233 11.93 11.08 -30.73
CA VAL A 233 10.93 10.03 -30.95
C VAL A 233 11.60 8.66 -31.00
N VAL A 234 11.12 7.73 -30.17
CA VAL A 234 11.59 6.35 -30.19
C VAL A 234 11.15 5.66 -31.47
N ASN A 235 12.08 5.03 -32.17
CA ASN A 235 11.76 4.16 -33.31
C ASN A 235 11.01 2.91 -32.81
N THR A 236 9.69 2.93 -32.89
CA THR A 236 8.83 1.80 -32.50
C THR A 236 9.02 0.55 -33.36
N GLN A 237 9.73 0.67 -34.48
CA GLN A 237 10.09 -0.46 -35.34
C GLN A 237 11.48 -1.04 -35.04
N CYS A 238 12.22 -0.52 -34.06
CA CYS A 238 13.58 -1.01 -33.77
C CYS A 238 13.60 -2.52 -33.42
N GLY A 239 12.51 -3.01 -32.83
CA GLY A 239 12.43 -4.36 -32.31
C GLY A 239 12.23 -5.43 -33.39
N TYR A 240 11.92 -5.08 -34.64
CA TYR A 240 11.63 -6.07 -35.69
C TYR A 240 12.89 -6.76 -36.19
N ASP A 241 12.85 -8.10 -36.26
CA ASP A 241 13.93 -8.97 -36.75
C ASP A 241 15.30 -8.78 -36.05
N VAL A 242 15.37 -7.94 -35.00
CA VAL A 242 16.62 -7.53 -34.32
C VAL A 242 17.35 -8.70 -33.68
N ARG A 243 16.63 -9.76 -33.30
CA ARG A 243 17.23 -10.97 -32.71
C ARG A 243 17.82 -11.92 -33.75
N ARG A 244 17.75 -11.60 -35.04
CA ARG A 244 18.50 -12.30 -36.10
C ARG A 244 19.93 -11.76 -36.26
N LEU A 245 20.18 -10.55 -35.78
CA LEU A 245 21.50 -9.92 -35.81
C LEU A 245 22.42 -10.56 -34.77
N MET A 246 23.74 -10.47 -34.97
CA MET A 246 24.70 -10.89 -33.95
C MET A 246 24.63 -9.96 -32.73
N ASP A 247 25.07 -10.45 -31.57
CA ASP A 247 25.01 -9.71 -30.30
C ASP A 247 25.58 -8.30 -30.35
N LEU A 248 26.73 -8.14 -31.01
CA LEU A 248 27.41 -6.85 -31.14
C LEU A 248 26.64 -5.88 -32.04
N GLU A 249 25.92 -6.39 -33.03
CA GLU A 249 25.16 -5.59 -34.00
C GLU A 249 23.82 -5.13 -33.43
N ARG A 250 23.22 -5.86 -32.48
CA ARG A 250 21.93 -5.51 -31.87
C ARG A 250 22.01 -4.50 -30.71
N GLN A 251 23.17 -4.38 -30.04
CA GLN A 251 23.35 -3.49 -28.88
C GLN A 251 22.96 -2.01 -29.11
N PRO A 252 23.22 -1.40 -30.28
CA PRO A 252 22.82 -0.01 -30.52
C PRO A 252 21.30 0.19 -30.61
N PHE A 253 20.53 -0.86 -30.92
CA PHE A 253 19.11 -0.77 -31.20
C PHE A 253 18.24 -1.15 -30.00
N ILE A 254 18.68 -2.12 -29.19
CA ILE A 254 17.90 -2.65 -28.07
C ILE A 254 18.71 -2.80 -26.79
N HIS A 255 18.03 -2.72 -25.66
CA HIS A 255 18.59 -3.10 -24.37
C HIS A 255 18.85 -4.61 -24.33
N THR A 256 20.09 -5.02 -24.07
CA THR A 256 20.48 -6.44 -24.03
C THR A 256 20.52 -7.04 -22.63
N LYS A 257 20.39 -6.21 -21.60
CA LYS A 257 20.40 -6.64 -20.19
C LYS A 257 19.02 -7.13 -19.77
N GLY A 258 18.96 -8.22 -19.03
CA GLY A 258 17.73 -8.69 -18.40
C GLY A 258 17.23 -7.79 -17.27
N CYS A 259 15.92 -7.68 -17.14
CA CYS A 259 15.27 -6.85 -16.13
C CYS A 259 15.49 -7.36 -14.70
N VAL A 260 15.67 -8.67 -14.50
CA VAL A 260 15.92 -9.23 -13.16
C VAL A 260 17.27 -8.77 -12.63
N GLY A 261 18.30 -8.83 -13.47
CA GLY A 261 19.64 -8.36 -13.11
C GLY A 261 19.68 -6.84 -12.92
N GLN A 262 18.95 -6.09 -13.76
CA GLN A 262 18.87 -4.62 -13.62
C GLN A 262 18.10 -4.21 -12.37
N PHE A 263 17.03 -4.93 -12.01
CA PHE A 263 16.31 -4.72 -10.76
C PHE A 263 17.20 -5.01 -9.54
N GLU A 264 17.95 -6.11 -9.55
CA GLU A 264 18.91 -6.45 -8.50
C GLU A 264 19.96 -5.34 -8.35
N LYS A 265 20.51 -4.86 -9.47
CA LYS A 265 21.47 -3.75 -9.47
C LYS A 265 20.85 -2.47 -8.90
N TRP A 266 19.66 -2.10 -9.36
CA TRP A 266 18.93 -0.94 -8.85
C TRP A 266 18.72 -1.04 -7.34
N LEU A 267 18.34 -2.23 -6.84
CA LEU A 267 18.12 -2.46 -5.41
C LEU A 267 19.42 -2.31 -4.61
N GLN A 268 20.55 -2.81 -5.14
CA GLN A 268 21.87 -2.65 -4.51
C GLN A 268 22.29 -1.17 -4.47
N ASP A 269 22.13 -0.45 -5.58
CA ASP A 269 22.49 0.96 -5.71
C ASP A 269 21.61 1.86 -4.82
N ASN A 270 20.34 1.48 -4.60
CA ASN A 270 19.37 2.25 -3.82
C ASN A 270 19.05 1.63 -2.45
N LEU A 271 19.88 0.71 -1.97
CA LEU A 271 19.61 -0.05 -0.74
C LEU A 271 19.37 0.85 0.47
N ILE A 272 20.12 1.96 0.58
CA ILE A 272 19.99 2.94 1.68
C ILE A 272 18.61 3.60 1.64
N LEU A 273 18.12 3.96 0.46
CA LEU A 273 16.81 4.58 0.29
C LEU A 273 15.70 3.59 0.65
N VAL A 274 15.78 2.37 0.13
CA VAL A 274 14.79 1.32 0.41
C VAL A 274 14.77 0.98 1.90
N ALA A 275 15.93 0.75 2.52
CA ALA A 275 16.02 0.51 3.95
C ALA A 275 15.50 1.69 4.77
N GLY A 276 15.76 2.93 4.34
CA GLY A 276 15.24 4.15 4.95
C GLY A 276 13.71 4.20 4.94
N ILE A 277 13.06 3.77 3.85
CA ILE A 277 11.60 3.68 3.76
C ILE A 277 11.05 2.67 4.79
N PHE A 278 11.61 1.45 4.85
CA PHE A 278 11.19 0.43 5.83
C PHE A 278 11.37 0.92 7.27
N VAL A 279 12.52 1.52 7.60
CA VAL A 279 12.75 2.10 8.93
C VAL A 279 11.77 3.24 9.22
N GLY A 280 11.47 4.09 8.24
CA GLY A 280 10.48 5.16 8.37
C GLY A 280 9.07 4.63 8.67
N ILE A 281 8.63 3.59 7.97
CA ILE A 281 7.34 2.92 8.19
C ILE A 281 7.31 2.31 9.60
N ALA A 282 8.35 1.58 9.99
CA ALA A 282 8.48 0.99 11.31
C ALA A 282 8.40 2.04 12.44
N LEU A 283 9.12 3.17 12.31
CA LEU A 283 9.06 4.27 13.28
C LEU A 283 7.68 4.92 13.35
N LEU A 284 7.03 5.07 12.20
CA LEU A 284 5.68 5.62 12.10
C LEU A 284 4.64 4.72 12.78
N GLN A 285 4.78 3.40 12.66
CA GLN A 285 3.95 2.42 13.39
C GLN A 285 4.17 2.51 14.90
N ILE A 286 5.44 2.52 15.35
CA ILE A 286 5.78 2.68 16.78
C ILE A 286 5.19 3.96 17.34
N PHE A 287 5.31 5.06 16.60
CA PHE A 287 4.73 6.34 16.99
C PHE A 287 3.20 6.26 17.13
N GLY A 288 2.51 5.64 16.16
CA GLY A 288 1.06 5.42 16.23
C GLY A 288 0.63 4.56 17.43
N ILE A 289 1.39 3.51 17.75
CA ILE A 289 1.16 2.66 18.92
C ILE A 289 1.32 3.47 20.21
N CYS A 290 2.41 4.22 20.35
CA CYS A 290 2.67 5.07 21.51
C CYS A 290 1.55 6.08 21.75
N LEU A 291 1.10 6.79 20.70
CA LEU A 291 0.00 7.75 20.81
C LEU A 291 -1.31 7.08 21.23
N ALA A 292 -1.64 5.93 20.64
CA ALA A 292 -2.85 5.19 20.98
C ALA A 292 -2.82 4.66 22.43
N GLN A 293 -1.69 4.12 22.89
CA GLN A 293 -1.53 3.65 24.27
C GLN A 293 -1.57 4.79 25.28
N ASN A 294 -0.93 5.92 24.98
CA ASN A 294 -1.00 7.14 25.81
C ASN A 294 -2.45 7.59 25.96
N LEU A 295 -3.19 7.69 24.84
CA LEU A 295 -4.60 8.08 24.87
C LEU A 295 -5.46 7.07 25.66
N VAL A 296 -5.21 5.76 25.54
CA VAL A 296 -5.89 4.73 26.34
C VAL A 296 -5.58 4.88 27.83
N SER A 297 -4.32 5.18 28.19
CA SER A 297 -3.90 5.40 29.58
C SER A 297 -4.60 6.62 30.16
N ASP A 298 -4.63 7.74 29.42
CA ASP A 298 -5.30 8.98 29.84
C ASP A 298 -6.80 8.75 30.06
N ILE A 299 -7.49 8.08 29.13
CA ILE A 299 -8.93 7.78 29.25
C ILE A 299 -9.21 6.92 30.50
N LYS A 300 -8.37 5.92 30.79
CA LYS A 300 -8.52 5.09 31.98
C LYS A 300 -8.27 5.87 33.26
N ALA A 301 -7.26 6.74 33.29
CA ALA A 301 -6.93 7.54 34.45
C ALA A 301 -8.03 8.55 34.76
N VAL A 302 -8.61 9.18 33.74
CA VAL A 302 -9.81 10.02 33.89
C VAL A 302 -10.93 9.18 34.50
N LYS A 303 -11.28 8.03 33.92
CA LYS A 303 -12.35 7.15 34.44
C LYS A 303 -12.13 6.65 35.86
N ALA A 304 -10.88 6.49 36.31
CA ALA A 304 -10.56 6.06 37.67
C ALA A 304 -10.67 7.19 38.71
N ASN A 305 -10.66 8.45 38.26
CA ASN A 305 -10.82 9.63 39.10
C ASN A 305 -12.30 10.04 39.31
N TRP A 306 -13.25 9.39 38.61
CA TRP A 306 -14.70 9.55 38.77
C TRP A 306 -15.30 8.35 39.50
#